data_AF-A0A7Z9PTA1-F1
#
_entry.id   AF-A0A7Z9PTA1-F1
#
_cell.length_a   1.000
_cell.length_b   1.000
_cell.length_c   1.000
_cell.angle_alpha   90.00
_cell.angle_beta   90.00
_cell.angle_gamma   90.00
#
_symmetry.space_group_name_H-M   'P 1'
#
loop_
_entity.id
_entity.type
_entity.pdbx_description
1 polymer ?
#
loop_
_entity_poly.entity_id
_entity_poly.type
_entity_poly.pdbx_seq_one_letter_code
_entity_poly.pdbx_strand_id
1 'polypeptide(L)'
;MPNYTVAIAASVAIVGADLFEGQVWARAPQNRVVDGAALRGSAAAGDSEVELHIDEVRISSLFNNNTGFPNNDDLLPLESLLIPAGAQLRAIVVDAAASNPLNAMVALRDV
;
A
#
# COMPACT_ATOMS: atom_id res chain seq x y z
N MET A 1 -7.74 9.06 -11.91
CA MET A 1 -7.98 8.43 -10.59
C MET A 1 -7.02 9.10 -9.61
N PRO A 2 -7.45 9.49 -8.40
CA PRO A 2 -6.53 10.00 -7.40
C PRO A 2 -5.60 8.88 -6.92
N ASN A 3 -4.30 9.16 -6.92
CA ASN A 3 -3.29 8.27 -6.37
C ASN A 3 -2.88 8.79 -5.00
N TYR A 4 -2.95 7.91 -4.00
CA TYR A 4 -2.56 8.22 -2.64
C TYR A 4 -1.22 7.59 -2.35
N THR A 5 -0.27 8.39 -1.90
CA THR A 5 1.10 7.97 -1.60
C THR A 5 1.39 8.12 -0.12
N VAL A 6 2.03 7.12 0.48
CA VAL A 6 2.62 7.20 1.82
C VAL A 6 4.10 6.93 1.72
N ALA A 7 4.87 7.59 2.58
CA ALA A 7 6.29 7.39 2.76
C ALA A 7 6.55 7.14 4.25
N ILE A 8 6.95 5.92 4.58
CA ILE A 8 7.17 5.50 5.97
C ILE A 8 8.66 5.20 6.15
N ALA A 9 9.26 5.79 7.16
CA ALA A 9 10.66 5.55 7.50
C ALA A 9 10.91 4.08 7.83
N ALA A 10 12.08 3.56 7.47
CA ALA A 10 12.44 2.15 7.70
C ALA A 10 12.29 1.72 9.18
N SER A 11 12.56 2.63 10.11
CA SER A 11 12.42 2.39 11.56
C SER A 11 10.98 2.15 12.02
N VAL A 12 9.99 2.56 11.22
CA VAL A 12 8.55 2.41 11.51
C VAL A 12 7.93 1.31 10.67
N ALA A 13 8.50 1.03 9.49
CA ALA A 13 8.08 -0.06 8.61
C ALA A 13 8.62 -1.43 9.09
N ILE A 14 8.32 -1.75 10.35
CA ILE A 14 8.62 -3.04 10.98
C ILE A 14 7.57 -4.09 10.60
N VAL A 15 7.92 -5.36 10.70
CA VAL A 15 6.97 -6.47 10.46
C VAL A 15 5.72 -6.31 11.33
N GLY A 16 4.55 -6.39 10.70
CA GLY A 16 3.23 -6.23 11.32
C GLY A 16 2.74 -4.78 11.41
N ALA A 17 3.55 -3.78 11.07
CA ALA A 17 3.11 -2.39 11.02
C ALA A 17 2.15 -2.15 9.84
N ASP A 18 1.16 -1.28 10.04
CA ASP A 18 0.24 -0.84 8.99
C ASP A 18 0.72 0.48 8.39
N LEU A 19 1.17 0.46 7.13
CA LEU A 19 1.69 1.64 6.44
C LEU A 19 0.61 2.68 6.15
N PHE A 20 -0.68 2.31 6.20
CA PHE A 20 -1.81 3.20 5.96
C PHE A 20 -2.46 3.69 7.27
N GLU A 21 -1.88 3.37 8.42
CA GLU A 21 -2.37 3.84 9.71
C GLU A 21 -2.40 5.38 9.76
N GLY A 22 -3.50 5.94 10.27
CA GLY A 22 -3.71 7.38 10.38
C GLY A 22 -4.07 8.10 9.07
N GLN A 23 -4.13 7.40 7.94
CA GLN A 23 -4.52 8.00 6.66
C GLN A 23 -6.03 8.13 6.53
N VAL A 24 -6.52 9.36 6.30
CA VAL A 24 -7.96 9.64 6.14
C VAL A 24 -8.55 8.89 4.93
N TRP A 25 -7.75 8.73 3.87
CA TRP A 25 -8.18 8.01 2.67
C TRP A 25 -8.14 6.48 2.84
N ALA A 26 -7.55 5.93 3.91
CA ALA A 26 -7.58 4.50 4.18
C ALA A 26 -8.97 4.04 4.63
N ARG A 27 -9.69 4.89 5.36
CA ARG A 27 -11.07 4.65 5.81
C ARG A 27 -11.98 5.80 5.42
N ALA A 28 -12.88 5.55 4.47
CA ALA A 28 -13.83 6.56 4.00
C ALA A 28 -15.28 6.07 4.13
N PRO A 29 -16.26 6.99 4.33
CA PRO A 29 -17.67 6.65 4.44
C PRO A 29 -18.33 6.27 3.12
N GLN A 30 -17.68 6.52 1.98
CA GLN A 30 -18.17 6.12 0.65
C GLN A 30 -17.58 4.79 0.17
N ASN A 31 -18.28 4.13 -0.74
CA ASN A 31 -17.77 2.96 -1.45
C ASN A 31 -16.62 3.37 -2.35
N ARG A 32 -15.58 2.54 -2.40
CA ARG A 32 -14.37 2.79 -3.18
C ARG A 32 -13.95 1.51 -3.88
N VAL A 33 -13.05 1.66 -4.85
CA VAL A 33 -12.41 0.55 -5.54
C VAL A 33 -10.90 0.78 -5.53
N VAL A 34 -10.15 -0.29 -5.27
CA VAL A 34 -8.69 -0.33 -5.49
C VAL A 34 -8.43 -0.83 -6.90
N ASP A 35 -7.97 0.07 -7.78
CA ASP A 35 -7.65 -0.25 -9.16
C ASP A 35 -6.17 -0.71 -9.32
N GLY A 36 -5.31 -0.35 -8.37
CA GLY A 36 -3.92 -0.80 -8.38
C GLY A 36 -3.12 -0.32 -7.17
N ALA A 37 -1.96 -0.94 -6.98
CA ALA A 37 -1.04 -0.56 -5.92
C ALA A 37 0.43 -0.77 -6.31
N ALA A 38 1.32 0.00 -5.71
CA ALA A 38 2.76 -0.08 -5.93
C ALA A 38 3.49 0.01 -4.60
N LEU A 39 4.61 -0.70 -4.50
CA LEU A 39 5.57 -0.60 -3.42
C LEU A 39 6.97 -0.35 -4.00
N ARG A 40 7.65 0.66 -3.47
CA ARG A 40 9.05 0.98 -3.77
C ARG A 40 9.77 1.45 -2.52
N GLY A 41 11.09 1.51 -2.58
CA GLY A 41 11.94 1.93 -1.47
C GLY A 41 12.81 0.79 -0.97
N SER A 42 13.15 0.83 0.32
CA SER A 42 14.11 -0.07 0.97
C SER A 42 15.50 -0.08 0.28
N ALA A 43 16.35 -1.05 0.57
CA ALA A 43 17.75 -1.09 0.16
C ALA A 43 17.95 -1.72 -1.23
N ALA A 44 17.19 -2.75 -1.55
CA ALA A 44 17.28 -3.51 -2.80
C ALA A 44 15.90 -3.95 -3.29
N ALA A 45 15.73 -4.16 -4.59
CA ALA A 45 14.47 -4.68 -5.11
C ALA A 45 14.20 -6.10 -4.58
N GLY A 46 12.98 -6.35 -4.10
CA GLY A 46 12.51 -7.63 -3.58
C GLY A 46 12.93 -7.94 -2.15
N ASP A 47 13.48 -6.97 -1.42
CA ASP A 47 13.92 -7.11 -0.03
C ASP A 47 12.85 -6.72 1.01
N SER A 48 11.67 -6.29 0.56
CA SER A 48 10.56 -5.92 1.44
C SER A 48 9.23 -6.30 0.81
N GLU A 49 8.33 -6.76 1.67
CA GLU A 49 7.02 -7.26 1.29
C GLU A 49 5.94 -6.60 2.15
N VAL A 50 4.86 -6.17 1.50
CA VAL A 50 3.67 -5.63 2.15
C VAL A 50 2.45 -6.35 1.62
N GLU A 51 1.60 -6.81 2.52
CA GLU A 51 0.29 -7.34 2.18
C GLU A 51 -0.76 -6.23 2.22
N LEU A 52 -1.58 -6.18 1.17
CA LEU A 52 -2.77 -5.36 1.15
C LEU A 52 -3.94 -6.15 1.70
N HIS A 53 -4.69 -5.52 2.60
CA HIS A 53 -5.89 -6.07 3.22
C HIS A 53 -7.05 -5.08 3.09
N ILE A 54 -8.26 -5.60 2.88
CA ILE A 54 -9.50 -4.87 3.19
C ILE A 54 -10.04 -5.47 4.48
N ASP A 55 -10.09 -4.65 5.53
CA ASP A 55 -10.34 -5.06 6.91
C ASP A 55 -9.38 -6.17 7.36
N GLU A 56 -9.83 -7.42 7.36
CA GLU A 56 -9.06 -8.61 7.77
C GLU A 56 -8.77 -9.57 6.60
N VAL A 57 -9.22 -9.24 5.38
CA VAL A 57 -9.07 -10.10 4.20
C VAL A 57 -7.87 -9.67 3.39
N ARG A 58 -6.88 -10.55 3.28
CA ARG A 58 -5.72 -10.38 2.39
C ARG A 58 -6.17 -10.39 0.92
N ILE A 59 -5.70 -9.41 0.18
CA ILE A 59 -6.05 -9.17 -1.22
C ILE A 59 -4.87 -9.38 -2.15
N SER A 60 -3.71 -8.86 -1.78
CA SER A 60 -2.52 -8.92 -2.60
C SER A 60 -1.29 -8.90 -1.71
N SER A 61 -0.19 -9.41 -2.24
CA SER A 61 1.15 -9.12 -1.72
C SER A 61 1.86 -8.21 -2.73
N LEU A 62 2.64 -7.27 -2.23
CA LEU A 62 3.42 -6.32 -2.98
C LEU A 62 4.87 -6.42 -2.53
N PHE A 63 5.75 -6.64 -3.49
CA PHE A 63 7.20 -6.55 -3.29
C PHE A 63 7.70 -5.19 -3.75
N ASN A 64 8.74 -4.69 -3.09
CA ASN A 64 9.38 -3.47 -3.54
C ASN A 64 10.18 -3.73 -4.82
N ASN A 65 9.68 -3.31 -5.98
CA ASN A 65 10.35 -3.64 -7.25
C ASN A 65 11.56 -2.75 -7.57
N ASN A 66 11.70 -1.62 -6.87
CA ASN A 66 12.84 -0.72 -7.00
C ASN A 66 12.95 0.19 -5.78
N THR A 67 14.08 0.87 -5.67
CA THR A 67 14.30 1.99 -4.74
C THR A 67 13.59 3.27 -5.21
N GLY A 68 13.46 4.24 -4.31
CA GLY A 68 12.85 5.54 -4.61
C GLY A 68 11.33 5.56 -4.42
N PHE A 69 10.66 6.46 -5.15
CA PHE A 69 9.22 6.68 -5.05
C PHE A 69 8.46 6.00 -6.19
N PRO A 70 7.28 5.43 -5.93
CA PRO A 70 6.40 4.90 -6.96
C PRO A 70 5.80 6.01 -7.82
N ASN A 71 5.62 5.72 -9.11
CA ASN A 71 4.89 6.55 -10.06
C ASN A 71 3.73 5.76 -10.69
N ASN A 72 2.96 6.39 -11.59
CA ASN A 72 1.79 5.75 -12.21
C ASN A 72 2.14 4.50 -13.04
N ASP A 73 3.38 4.39 -13.54
CA ASP A 73 3.84 3.25 -14.33
C ASP A 73 4.20 2.05 -13.44
N ASP A 74 4.38 2.26 -12.14
CA ASP A 74 4.72 1.22 -11.16
C ASP A 74 3.50 0.53 -10.55
N LEU A 75 2.29 1.03 -10.83
CA LEU A 75 1.05 0.46 -10.31
C LEU A 75 0.84 -0.94 -10.87
N LEU A 76 0.87 -1.92 -9.98
CA LEU A 76 0.39 -3.25 -10.29
C LEU A 76 -1.14 -3.19 -10.36
N PRO A 77 -1.75 -3.56 -11.50
CA PRO A 77 -3.19 -3.55 -11.63
C PRO A 77 -3.80 -4.59 -10.69
N LEU A 78 -4.81 -4.17 -9.94
CA LEU A 78 -5.67 -5.07 -9.17
C LEU A 78 -6.99 -5.20 -9.92
N GLU A 79 -7.75 -6.29 -9.70
CA GLU A 79 -9.02 -6.56 -10.39
C GLU A 79 -10.17 -5.62 -9.93
N SER A 80 -9.89 -4.33 -9.75
CA SER A 80 -10.85 -3.31 -9.31
C SER A 80 -11.64 -3.77 -8.09
N LEU A 81 -10.93 -4.10 -7.02
CA LEU A 81 -11.52 -4.71 -5.83
C LEU A 81 -12.35 -3.69 -5.04
N LEU A 82 -13.60 -4.07 -4.77
CA LEU A 82 -14.54 -3.23 -4.05
C LEU A 82 -14.15 -3.12 -2.57
N ILE A 83 -14.03 -1.88 -2.10
CA ILE A 83 -13.95 -1.52 -0.69
C ILE A 83 -15.31 -0.96 -0.27
N PRO A 84 -16.07 -1.68 0.58
CA PRO A 84 -17.32 -1.17 1.12
C PRO A 84 -17.11 0.13 1.92
N ALA A 85 -18.16 0.94 1.99
CA ALA A 85 -18.23 2.10 2.87
C ALA A 85 -17.85 1.72 4.32
N GLY A 86 -16.91 2.45 4.92
CA GLY A 86 -16.45 2.24 6.29
C GLY A 86 -15.40 1.14 6.48
N ALA A 87 -15.15 0.30 5.47
CA ALA A 87 -14.05 -0.67 5.48
C ALA A 87 -12.69 0.02 5.42
N GLN A 88 -11.71 -0.54 6.12
CA GLN A 88 -10.36 0.00 6.19
C GLN A 88 -9.45 -0.72 5.19
N LEU A 89 -8.79 0.06 4.33
CA LEU A 89 -7.67 -0.44 3.54
C LEU A 89 -6.41 -0.43 4.41
N ARG A 90 -5.70 -1.55 4.45
CA ARG A 90 -4.49 -1.73 5.28
C ARG A 90 -3.34 -2.23 4.44
N ALA A 91 -2.14 -1.83 4.80
CA ALA A 91 -0.90 -2.25 4.16
C ALA A 91 0.03 -2.79 5.23
N ILE A 92 -0.04 -4.10 5.48
CA ILE A 92 0.68 -4.76 6.56
C ILE A 92 2.05 -5.20 6.07
N VAL A 93 3.11 -4.75 6.73
CA VAL A 93 4.48 -5.17 6.42
C VAL A 93 4.68 -6.64 6.81
N VAL A 94 5.08 -7.48 5.84
CA VAL A 94 5.45 -8.87 6.05
C VAL A 94 6.96 -9.02 6.15
N ASP A 95 7.69 -8.32 5.29
CA ASP A 95 9.15 -8.23 5.33
C ASP A 95 9.58 -6.76 5.41
N ALA A 96 10.41 -6.46 6.41
CA ALA A 96 10.68 -5.09 6.83
C ALA A 96 11.71 -4.40 5.93
N ALA A 97 11.63 -3.07 5.90
CA ALA A 97 12.57 -2.25 5.17
C ALA A 97 13.98 -2.37 5.75
N ALA A 98 14.98 -2.65 4.91
CA ALA A 98 16.34 -2.87 5.38
C ALA A 98 17.04 -1.56 5.82
N SER A 99 17.06 -0.54 4.96
CA SER A 99 17.80 0.71 5.25
C SER A 99 17.10 2.00 4.84
N ASN A 100 16.22 1.96 3.84
CA ASN A 100 15.56 3.15 3.30
C ASN A 100 14.04 3.11 3.53
N PRO A 101 13.35 4.26 3.51
CA PRO A 101 11.89 4.31 3.63
C PRO A 101 11.18 3.37 2.65
N LEU A 102 10.02 2.87 3.05
CA LEU A 102 9.05 2.24 2.16
C LEU A 102 8.03 3.26 1.70
N ASN A 103 7.86 3.31 0.39
CA ASN A 103 6.96 4.22 -0.30
C ASN A 103 5.90 3.37 -0.99
N ALA A 104 4.66 3.49 -0.52
CA ALA A 104 3.52 2.80 -1.11
C ALA A 104 2.61 3.80 -1.83
N MET A 105 2.05 3.36 -2.95
CA MET A 105 1.05 4.11 -3.68
C MET A 105 -0.17 3.23 -3.96
N VAL A 106 -1.36 3.79 -3.80
CA VAL A 106 -2.61 3.12 -4.15
C VAL A 106 -3.45 4.01 -5.05
N ALA A 107 -3.98 3.41 -6.12
CA ALA A 107 -4.95 4.03 -7.00
C ALA A 107 -6.35 3.69 -6.48
N LEU A 108 -7.04 4.71 -5.95
CA LEU A 108 -8.39 4.58 -5.43
C LEU A 108 -9.37 5.37 -6.28
N ARG A 109 -10.59 4.86 -6.38
CA ARG A 109 -11.69 5.51 -7.09
C ARG A 109 -12.99 5.33 -6.32
N ASP A 110 -13.75 6.41 -6.16
CA ASP A 110 -15.09 6.35 -5.57
C ASP A 110 -16.10 5.70 -6.54
N VAL A 111 -17.08 4.98 -6.00
CA VAL A 111 -18.14 4.28 -6.75
C VAL A 111 -19.52 4.62 -6.22
#